data_AF-A0A957P7N5-F1
#
_entry.id   AF-A0A957P7N5-F1
#
_cell.length_a   1.000
_cell.length_b   1.000
_cell.length_c   1.000
_cell.angle_alpha   90.00
_cell.angle_beta   90.00
_cell.angle_gamma   90.00
#
_symmetry.space_group_name_H-M   'P 1'
#
loop_
_entity.id
_entity.type
_entity.pdbx_description
1 polymer ?
#
loop_
_entity_poly.entity_id
_entity_poly.type
_entity_poly.pdbx_seq_one_letter_code
_entity_poly.pdbx_strand_id
1 'polypeptide(L)'
;AQIQWRSTNVGGTRNPFLITDVTPHILRVPDDADKVKHQNGAAGIVGLSVFVPDMNGALAKYGALLDAAPVSEQRDVDTHRVQFALGNCDLTLVQPLTSNAPGAQQVARAGESIGHLQLRTDDAASAGQLNRELAHGASIALIA
;
A
#
# COMPACT_ATOMS: atom_id res chain seq x y z
N ALA A 1 18.84 12.24 22.19
CA ALA A 1 18.89 12.61 20.76
C ALA A 1 17.45 12.88 20.29
N GLN A 2 17.24 13.82 19.37
CA GLN A 2 15.92 14.10 18.79
C GLN A 2 15.86 13.49 17.39
N ILE A 3 14.78 12.78 17.07
CA ILE A 3 14.48 12.29 15.71
C ILE A 3 13.64 13.36 15.01
N GLN A 4 14.02 13.74 13.78
CA GLN A 4 13.32 14.77 13.02
C GLN A 4 13.05 14.30 11.58
N TRP A 5 11.89 14.66 11.06
CA TRP A 5 11.47 14.42 9.68
C TRP A 5 10.67 15.61 9.15
N ARG A 6 10.51 15.68 7.83
CA ARG A 6 9.58 16.60 7.16
C ARG A 6 8.57 15.79 6.37
N SER A 7 7.33 16.27 6.33
CA SER A 7 6.27 15.68 5.51
C SER A 7 5.67 16.71 4.56
N THR A 8 5.23 16.25 3.38
CA THR A 8 4.53 17.05 2.38
C THR A 8 3.29 16.29 1.92
N ASN A 9 2.14 16.95 1.95
CA ASN A 9 0.89 16.41 1.44
C ASN A 9 0.70 16.86 -0.02
N VAL A 10 0.16 15.98 -0.86
CA VAL A 10 -0.08 16.25 -2.28
C VAL A 10 -1.58 16.42 -2.52
N GLY A 11 -1.98 17.48 -3.22
CA GLY A 11 -3.39 17.70 -3.61
C GLY A 11 -4.36 17.97 -2.46
N GLY A 12 -3.86 18.44 -1.30
CA GLY A 12 -4.71 18.74 -0.14
C GLY A 12 -5.27 17.51 0.60
N THR A 13 -5.00 16.30 0.11
CA THR A 13 -5.30 15.05 0.80
C THR A 13 -4.14 14.66 1.70
N ARG A 14 -4.41 13.96 2.81
CA ARG A 14 -3.34 13.40 3.65
C ARG A 14 -2.73 12.13 3.07
N ASN A 15 -3.32 11.56 2.01
CA ASN A 15 -2.87 10.32 1.38
C ASN A 15 -2.82 10.45 -0.15
N PRO A 16 -1.77 9.91 -0.78
CA PRO A 16 -0.46 9.64 -0.18
C PRO A 16 0.24 10.97 0.21
N PHE A 17 1.21 10.88 1.12
CA PHE A 17 2.08 11.99 1.51
C PHE A 17 3.53 11.56 1.39
N LEU A 18 4.43 12.53 1.17
CA LEU A 18 5.86 12.30 1.14
C LEU A 18 6.45 12.57 2.51
N ILE A 19 7.41 11.76 2.92
CA ILE A 19 8.17 11.93 4.15
C ILE A 19 9.66 11.83 3.84
N THR A 20 10.45 12.74 4.41
CA THR A 20 11.91 12.70 4.34
C THR A 20 12.49 12.79 5.74
N ASP A 21 13.45 11.92 6.03
CA ASP A 21 14.22 11.99 7.26
C ASP A 21 15.11 13.25 7.22
N VAL A 22 15.11 14.04 8.31
CA VAL A 22 16.03 15.17 8.50
C VAL A 22 17.25 14.71 9.30
N THR A 23 17.01 13.85 10.28
CA THR A 23 18.07 13.11 10.98
C THR A 23 18.47 11.86 10.19
N PRO A 24 19.72 11.36 10.31
CA PRO A 24 20.16 10.16 9.61
C PRO A 24 19.19 8.97 9.79
N HIS A 25 18.87 8.27 8.71
CA HIS A 25 17.88 7.18 8.67
C HIS A 25 18.15 6.09 9.71
N ILE A 26 19.41 5.73 9.92
CA ILE A 26 19.85 4.71 10.88
C ILE A 26 19.41 4.99 12.32
N LEU A 27 19.12 6.26 12.66
CA LEU A 27 18.60 6.64 13.98
C LEU A 27 17.11 6.31 14.14
N ARG A 28 16.36 6.12 13.05
CA ARG A 28 14.95 5.71 13.04
C ARG A 28 14.79 4.23 12.74
N VAL A 29 15.56 3.70 11.79
CA VAL A 29 15.56 2.30 11.38
C VAL A 29 16.97 1.76 11.54
N PRO A 30 17.25 0.94 12.57
CA PRO A 30 18.59 0.40 12.78
C PRO A 30 19.03 -0.50 11.62
N ASP A 31 20.30 -0.44 11.22
CA ASP A 31 20.91 -1.36 10.24
C ASP A 31 21.24 -2.75 10.84
N ASP A 32 20.70 -3.05 12.02
CA ASP A 32 20.90 -4.30 12.74
C ASP A 32 19.77 -5.28 12.37
N ALA A 33 20.13 -6.33 11.63
CA ALA A 33 19.21 -7.33 11.11
C ALA A 33 18.35 -7.98 12.21
N ASP A 34 18.86 -8.11 13.44
CA ASP A 34 18.10 -8.69 14.53
C ASP A 34 17.07 -7.72 15.13
N LYS A 35 17.29 -6.41 14.98
CA LYS A 35 16.37 -5.35 15.44
C LYS A 35 15.25 -5.05 14.44
N VAL A 36 15.40 -5.45 13.19
CA VAL A 36 14.38 -5.28 12.13
C VAL A 36 13.58 -6.56 11.86
N LYS A 37 13.79 -7.62 12.65
CA LYS A 37 12.96 -8.82 12.64
C LYS A 37 11.68 -8.58 13.42
N HIS A 38 10.55 -8.84 12.78
CA HIS A 38 9.24 -8.75 13.41
C HIS A 38 8.79 -10.12 13.92
N GLN A 39 8.24 -10.18 15.14
CA GLN A 39 7.71 -11.43 15.71
C GLN A 39 6.55 -12.02 14.92
N ASN A 40 5.88 -11.21 14.10
CA ASN A 40 4.79 -11.67 13.21
C ASN A 40 5.31 -12.25 11.87
N GLY A 41 6.62 -12.42 11.70
CA GLY A 41 7.23 -13.01 10.51
C GLY A 41 7.31 -12.08 9.29
N ALA A 42 6.76 -10.87 9.37
CA ALA A 42 6.85 -9.93 8.26
C ALA A 42 8.28 -9.44 8.06
N ALA A 43 8.73 -9.42 6.81
CA ALA A 43 10.10 -9.08 6.39
C ALA A 43 10.15 -7.96 5.33
N GLY A 44 9.00 -7.36 5.01
CA GLY A 44 8.89 -6.24 4.07
C GLY A 44 7.49 -6.11 3.49
N ILE A 45 7.23 -5.03 2.75
CA ILE A 45 6.01 -4.83 1.97
C ILE A 45 6.31 -5.22 0.52
N VAL A 46 5.45 -6.04 -0.08
CA VAL A 46 5.59 -6.51 -1.48
C VAL A 46 4.41 -6.15 -2.35
N GLY A 47 3.27 -5.79 -1.76
CA GLY A 47 2.10 -5.36 -2.51
C GLY A 47 1.19 -4.46 -1.70
N LEU A 48 0.62 -3.47 -2.36
CA LEU A 48 -0.36 -2.56 -1.79
C LEU A 48 -1.45 -2.29 -2.82
N SER A 49 -2.69 -2.60 -2.48
CA SER A 49 -3.85 -2.19 -3.27
C SER A 49 -4.47 -0.93 -2.67
N VAL A 50 -4.80 0.04 -3.52
CA VAL A 50 -5.54 1.25 -3.16
C VAL A 50 -6.84 1.27 -3.95
N PHE A 51 -7.96 1.26 -3.23
CA PHE A 51 -9.25 1.46 -3.86
C PHE A 51 -9.42 2.94 -4.23
N VAL A 52 -9.87 3.20 -5.46
CA VAL A 52 -10.06 4.55 -5.99
C VAL A 52 -11.46 4.70 -6.57
N PRO A 53 -12.14 5.85 -6.38
CA PRO A 53 -13.45 6.10 -6.98
C PRO A 53 -13.39 6.43 -8.48
N ASP A 54 -12.28 7.00 -8.93
CA ASP A 54 -12.05 7.44 -10.31
C ASP A 54 -10.61 7.09 -10.72
N MET A 55 -10.47 6.14 -11.65
CA MET A 55 -9.19 5.69 -12.15
C MET A 55 -8.46 6.81 -12.90
N ASN A 56 -9.15 7.64 -13.68
CA ASN A 56 -8.47 8.67 -14.48
C ASN A 56 -7.79 9.71 -13.58
N GLY A 57 -8.51 10.23 -12.58
CA GLY A 57 -7.94 11.11 -11.57
C GLY A 57 -6.82 10.45 -10.77
N ALA A 58 -6.99 9.16 -10.42
CA ALA A 58 -5.97 8.42 -9.71
C ALA A 58 -4.69 8.22 -10.54
N LEU A 59 -4.80 7.90 -11.83
CA LEU A 59 -3.64 7.76 -12.73
C LEU A 59 -2.87 9.06 -12.89
N ALA A 60 -3.57 10.19 -13.04
CA ALA A 60 -2.92 11.50 -13.09
C ALA A 60 -2.17 11.79 -11.78
N LYS A 61 -2.81 11.53 -10.63
CA LYS A 61 -2.24 11.74 -9.30
C LYS A 61 -1.03 10.84 -9.01
N TYR A 62 -1.19 9.53 -9.15
CA TYR A 62 -0.16 8.55 -8.82
C TYR A 62 0.97 8.54 -9.86
N GLY A 63 0.68 8.72 -11.15
CA GLY A 63 1.71 8.86 -12.17
C GLY A 63 2.63 10.07 -11.90
N ALA A 64 2.06 11.22 -11.56
CA ALA A 64 2.85 12.40 -11.21
C ALA A 64 3.63 12.23 -9.89
N LEU A 65 3.05 11.55 -8.90
CA LEU A 65 3.70 11.33 -7.61
C LEU A 65 4.87 10.35 -7.69
N LEU A 66 4.68 9.25 -8.42
CA LEU A 66 5.65 8.16 -8.52
C LEU A 66 6.70 8.44 -9.62
N ASP A 67 6.45 9.42 -10.48
CA ASP A 67 7.24 9.70 -11.68
C ASP A 67 7.45 8.42 -12.52
N ALA A 68 6.36 7.66 -12.68
CA ALA A 68 6.38 6.33 -13.28
C ALA A 68 5.13 6.07 -14.11
N ALA A 69 5.30 5.28 -15.18
CA ALA A 69 4.20 4.75 -15.96
C ALA A 69 3.67 3.44 -15.34
N PRO A 70 2.38 3.10 -15.54
CA PRO A 70 1.87 1.79 -15.18
C PRO A 70 2.61 0.64 -15.86
N VAL A 71 2.78 -0.46 -15.14
CA VAL A 71 3.40 -1.70 -15.64
C VAL A 71 2.36 -2.73 -16.08
N SER A 72 1.13 -2.62 -15.60
CA SER A 72 0.01 -3.47 -16.02
C SER A 72 -1.31 -2.73 -15.88
N GLU A 73 -2.27 -3.09 -16.72
CA GLU A 73 -3.64 -2.60 -16.68
C GLU A 73 -4.59 -3.74 -17.05
N GLN A 74 -5.60 -3.94 -16.22
CA GLN A 74 -6.59 -5.00 -16.37
C GLN A 74 -7.98 -4.43 -16.10
N ARG A 75 -8.94 -4.77 -16.94
CA ARG A 75 -10.32 -4.37 -16.75
C ARG A 75 -11.23 -5.56 -17.01
N ASP A 76 -12.03 -5.88 -16.01
CA ASP A 76 -13.07 -6.89 -16.09
C ASP A 76 -14.46 -6.24 -15.86
N VAL A 77 -15.48 -7.07 -15.62
CA VAL A 77 -16.85 -6.61 -15.39
C VAL A 77 -17.02 -5.88 -14.04
N ASP A 78 -16.24 -6.24 -13.04
CA ASP A 78 -16.37 -5.76 -11.68
C ASP A 78 -15.33 -4.70 -11.31
N THR A 79 -14.14 -4.73 -11.91
CA THR A 79 -13.01 -3.88 -11.51
C THR A 79 -12.19 -3.37 -12.70
N HIS A 80 -11.60 -2.20 -12.50
CA HIS A 80 -10.50 -1.67 -13.31
C HIS A 80 -9.28 -1.56 -12.41
N ARG A 81 -8.20 -2.24 -12.77
CA ARG A 81 -6.97 -2.39 -11.99
C ARG A 81 -5.79 -1.87 -12.78
N VAL A 82 -4.99 -1.00 -12.17
CA VAL A 82 -3.75 -0.47 -12.78
C VAL A 82 -2.62 -0.58 -11.78
N GLN A 83 -1.47 -1.11 -12.21
CA GLN A 83 -0.33 -1.40 -11.34
C GLN A 83 0.86 -0.51 -11.68
N PHE A 84 1.57 -0.07 -10.64
CA PHE A 84 2.86 0.61 -10.70
C PHE A 84 3.90 -0.23 -9.96
N ALA A 85 5.11 -0.31 -10.50
CA ALA A 85 6.25 -0.86 -9.78
C ALA A 85 6.87 0.22 -8.86
N LEU A 86 7.05 -0.11 -7.58
CA LEU A 86 7.66 0.78 -6.58
C LEU A 86 8.74 0.01 -5.82
N GLY A 87 9.94 -0.08 -6.42
CA GLY A 87 11.04 -0.89 -5.90
C GLY A 87 10.64 -2.36 -5.82
N ASN A 88 10.64 -2.94 -4.62
CA ASN A 88 10.25 -4.34 -4.38
C ASN A 88 8.76 -4.50 -4.02
N CYS A 89 7.95 -3.45 -4.23
CA CYS A 89 6.54 -3.43 -3.91
C CYS A 89 5.71 -3.07 -5.14
N ASP A 90 4.63 -3.80 -5.35
CA ASP A 90 3.62 -3.49 -6.36
C ASP A 90 2.51 -2.61 -5.78
N LEU A 91 2.31 -1.42 -6.34
CA LEU A 91 1.16 -0.58 -6.03
C LEU A 91 0.06 -0.80 -7.06
N THR A 92 -1.09 -1.33 -6.64
CA THR A 92 -2.25 -1.55 -7.51
C THR A 92 -3.38 -0.59 -7.17
N LEU A 93 -3.74 0.28 -8.09
CA LEU A 93 -4.98 1.04 -8.04
C LEU A 93 -6.13 0.14 -8.47
N VAL A 94 -7.25 0.15 -7.73
CA VAL A 94 -8.42 -0.67 -8.01
C VAL A 94 -9.68 0.20 -7.96
N GLN A 95 -10.32 0.41 -9.11
CA GLN A 95 -11.63 1.02 -9.19
C GLN A 95 -12.71 -0.06 -9.24
N PRO A 96 -13.61 -0.14 -8.25
CA PRO A 96 -14.82 -0.96 -8.37
C PRO A 96 -15.77 -0.34 -9.42
N LEU A 97 -16.25 -1.16 -10.36
CA LEU A 97 -17.16 -0.79 -11.44
C LEU A 97 -18.62 -1.16 -11.14
N THR A 98 -18.84 -2.06 -10.18
CA THR A 98 -20.16 -2.48 -9.71
C THR A 98 -20.28 -2.27 -8.20
N SER A 99 -21.52 -2.18 -7.69
CA SER A 99 -21.78 -1.99 -6.25
C SER A 99 -21.36 -3.18 -5.38
N ASN A 100 -21.18 -4.35 -6.00
CA ASN A 100 -20.80 -5.60 -5.32
C ASN A 100 -19.31 -5.94 -5.52
N ALA A 101 -18.59 -5.17 -6.34
CA ALA A 101 -17.17 -5.39 -6.59
C ALA A 101 -16.34 -5.23 -5.32
N PRO A 102 -15.18 -5.91 -5.23
CA PRO A 102 -14.23 -5.70 -4.14
C PRO A 102 -13.89 -4.21 -3.94
N GLY A 103 -14.00 -3.73 -2.71
CA GLY A 103 -13.74 -2.34 -2.36
C GLY A 103 -14.88 -1.35 -2.61
N ALA A 104 -15.96 -1.73 -3.29
CA ALA A 104 -17.08 -0.83 -3.62
C ALA A 104 -17.67 -0.13 -2.37
N GLN A 105 -17.96 -0.89 -1.32
CA GLN A 105 -18.48 -0.32 -0.07
C GLN A 105 -17.45 0.59 0.62
N GLN A 106 -16.16 0.27 0.51
CA GLN A 106 -15.10 1.04 1.14
C GLN A 106 -14.93 2.39 0.43
N VAL A 107 -14.92 2.38 -0.91
CA VAL A 107 -14.91 3.59 -1.74
C VAL A 107 -16.12 4.45 -1.47
N ALA A 108 -17.32 3.86 -1.40
CA ALA A 108 -18.54 4.61 -1.12
C ALA A 108 -18.52 5.30 0.26
N ARG A 109 -17.85 4.71 1.26
CA ARG A 109 -17.78 5.24 2.63
C ARG A 109 -16.64 6.23 2.84
N ALA A 110 -15.48 5.99 2.22
CA ALA A 110 -14.23 6.67 2.55
C ALA A 110 -13.53 7.33 1.34
N GLY A 111 -14.04 7.13 0.13
CA GLY A 111 -13.36 7.54 -1.10
C GLY A 111 -12.10 6.70 -1.35
N GLU A 112 -11.02 7.35 -1.77
CA GLU A 112 -9.72 6.70 -1.93
C GLU A 112 -9.24 6.09 -0.60
N SER A 113 -8.89 4.81 -0.59
CA SER A 113 -8.54 4.11 0.65
C SER A 113 -7.68 2.87 0.42
N ILE A 114 -6.91 2.46 1.43
CA ILE A 114 -6.09 1.24 1.35
C ILE A 114 -6.98 0.00 1.35
N GLY A 115 -6.85 -0.83 0.32
CA GLY A 115 -7.65 -2.04 0.16
C GLY A 115 -7.00 -3.30 0.73
N HIS A 116 -5.77 -3.61 0.30
CA HIS A 116 -5.07 -4.84 0.68
C HIS A 116 -3.57 -4.58 0.83
N LEU A 117 -2.94 -5.21 1.81
CA LEU A 117 -1.52 -5.14 2.06
C LEU A 117 -0.91 -6.55 2.01
N GLN A 118 0.13 -6.72 1.22
CA GLN A 118 0.91 -7.94 1.13
C GLN A 118 2.29 -7.70 1.73
N LEU A 119 2.62 -8.52 2.72
CA LEU A 119 3.87 -8.48 3.43
C LEU A 119 4.68 -9.73 3.08
N ARG A 120 5.97 -9.57 2.80
CA ARG A 120 6.87 -10.71 2.60
C ARG A 120 7.07 -11.44 3.93
N THR A 121 7.17 -12.76 3.89
CA THR A 121 7.64 -13.60 5.01
C THR A 121 8.72 -14.55 4.49
N ASP A 122 9.75 -14.81 5.30
CA ASP A 122 10.74 -15.86 4.99
C ASP A 122 10.28 -17.24 5.51
N ASP A 123 9.20 -17.29 6.30
CA ASP A 123 8.55 -18.52 6.76
C ASP A 123 7.33 -18.84 5.91
N ALA A 124 7.49 -19.80 4.99
CA ALA A 124 6.42 -20.26 4.10
C ALA A 124 5.24 -20.89 4.85
N ALA A 125 5.44 -21.44 6.06
CA ALA A 125 4.36 -22.01 6.85
C ALA A 125 3.41 -20.94 7.41
N SER A 126 3.92 -19.71 7.53
CA SER A 126 3.14 -18.54 7.98
C SER A 126 2.44 -17.79 6.83
N ALA A 127 2.67 -18.18 5.57
CA ALA A 127 2.05 -17.52 4.42
C ALA A 127 0.53 -17.68 4.42
N GLY A 128 -0.18 -16.62 4.03
CA GLY A 128 -1.63 -16.59 3.98
C GLY A 128 -2.23 -15.31 4.56
N GLN A 129 -3.56 -15.27 4.56
CA GLN A 129 -4.32 -14.13 5.08
C GLN A 129 -4.23 -14.07 6.61
N LEU A 130 -3.88 -12.90 7.14
CA LEU A 130 -3.93 -12.66 8.59
C LEU A 130 -5.39 -12.62 9.08
N ASN A 131 -5.60 -13.01 10.33
CA ASN A 131 -6.91 -12.95 10.95
C ASN A 131 -7.43 -11.49 10.93
N ARG A 132 -8.54 -11.27 10.22
CA ARG A 132 -9.12 -9.93 10.03
C ARG A 132 -9.65 -9.32 11.31
N GLU A 133 -10.14 -10.12 12.26
CA GLU A 133 -10.64 -9.59 13.54
C GLU A 133 -9.49 -9.01 14.35
N LEU A 134 -8.36 -9.74 14.42
CA LEU A 134 -7.14 -9.27 15.06
C LEU A 134 -6.50 -8.09 14.31
N ALA A 135 -6.71 -8.00 12.99
CA ALA A 135 -6.26 -6.89 12.16
C ALA A 135 -7.29 -5.73 12.07
N HIS A 136 -8.32 -5.70 12.93
CA HIS A 136 -9.36 -4.67 12.95
C HIS A 136 -10.04 -4.42 11.59
N GLY A 137 -10.28 -5.50 10.85
CA GLY A 137 -10.92 -5.51 9.53
C GLY A 137 -9.96 -5.30 8.36
N ALA A 138 -8.70 -4.93 8.61
CA ALA A 138 -7.71 -4.75 7.55
C ALA A 138 -7.46 -6.05 6.78
N SER A 139 -7.29 -5.94 5.46
CA SER A 139 -6.93 -7.08 4.63
C SER A 139 -5.42 -7.13 4.48
N ILE A 140 -4.77 -8.02 5.22
CA ILE A 140 -3.31 -8.19 5.23
C ILE A 140 -2.99 -9.66 4.98
N ALA A 141 -2.03 -9.94 4.10
CA ALA A 141 -1.52 -11.28 3.85
C ALA A 141 0.00 -11.34 3.98
N LEU A 142 0.51 -12.48 4.47
CA LEU A 142 1.91 -12.86 4.37
C LEU A 142 2.13 -13.65 3.07
N ILE A 143 3.16 -13.30 2.31
CA ILE A 143 3.53 -13.92 1.03
C ILE A 143 4.99 -14.41 1.15
N ALA A 144 5.23 -15.68 0.81
CA ALA A 144 6.56 -16.28 0.82
C ALA A 144 7.30 -16.07 -0.50
#